data_AF-A0A2V7ZAQ1-F1
#
_entry.id   AF-A0A2V7ZAQ1-F1
#
_cell.length_a   1.000
_cell.length_b   1.000
_cell.length_c   1.000
_cell.angle_alpha   90.00
_cell.angle_beta   90.00
_cell.angle_gamma   90.00
#
_symmetry.space_group_name_H-M   'P 1'
#
loop_
_entity.id
_entity.type
_entity.pdbx_description
1 polymer ?
#
loop_
_entity_poly.entity_id
_entity_poly.type
_entity_poly.pdbx_seq_one_letter_code
_entity_poly.pdbx_strand_id
1 'polypeptide(L)'
;MSSLDRILPFLRPIEDLLRDPQITEVMVNAGGARVFVERDGLIEFVPDRVLEPRNLTVAIKNIARACGDEISEVQPLLDARLEDGSR
;
A
#
# COMPACT_ATOMS: atom_id res chain seq x y z
N MET A 1 -1.54 8.41 -16.51
CA MET A 1 -1.46 8.49 -15.03
C MET A 1 -1.43 7.06 -14.56
N SER A 2 -0.37 6.65 -13.85
CA SER A 2 -0.24 5.29 -13.34
C SER A 2 -1.41 4.98 -12.39
N SER A 3 -1.82 3.72 -12.30
CA SER A 3 -2.76 3.26 -11.25
C SER A 3 -2.25 3.63 -9.85
N LEU A 4 -0.93 3.59 -9.64
CA LEU A 4 -0.28 4.03 -8.40
C LEU A 4 -0.52 5.51 -8.11
N ASP A 5 -0.44 6.38 -9.12
CA ASP A 5 -0.68 7.83 -8.95
C ASP A 5 -2.08 8.16 -8.40
N ARG A 6 -3.06 7.27 -8.63
CA ARG A 6 -4.43 7.45 -8.13
C ARG A 6 -4.55 7.18 -6.61
N ILE A 7 -3.65 6.38 -6.04
CA ILE A 7 -3.69 5.99 -4.63
C ILE A 7 -2.64 6.72 -3.77
N LEU A 8 -1.55 7.20 -4.37
CA LEU A 8 -0.49 7.94 -3.67
C LEU A 8 -0.97 9.12 -2.82
N PRO A 9 -2.00 9.91 -3.20
CA PRO A 9 -2.50 10.97 -2.34
C PRO A 9 -2.94 10.51 -0.93
N PHE A 10 -3.32 9.23 -0.79
CA PHE A 10 -3.72 8.60 0.47
C PHE A 10 -2.55 7.88 1.18
N LEU A 11 -1.44 7.65 0.48
CA LEU A 11 -0.27 6.91 0.97
C LEU A 11 0.98 7.80 1.10
N ARG A 12 0.83 9.14 1.07
CA ARG A 12 1.96 10.09 1.12
C ARG A 12 3.02 9.83 2.19
N PRO A 13 2.69 9.41 3.42
CA PRO A 13 3.72 9.14 4.43
C PRO A 13 4.75 8.08 4.01
N ILE A 14 4.41 7.21 3.05
CA ILE A 14 5.27 6.15 2.53
C ILE A 14 5.53 6.28 1.02
N GLU A 15 5.23 7.43 0.42
CA GLU A 15 5.44 7.65 -1.02
C GLU A 15 6.91 7.48 -1.42
N ASP A 16 7.82 7.93 -0.57
CA ASP A 16 9.26 7.73 -0.72
C ASP A 16 9.62 6.24 -0.77
N LEU A 17 9.05 5.44 0.12
CA LEU A 17 9.28 3.99 0.17
C LEU A 17 8.72 3.28 -1.07
N LEU A 18 7.52 3.66 -1.52
CA LEU A 18 6.87 3.08 -2.70
C LEU A 18 7.59 3.42 -4.01
N ARG A 19 8.41 4.48 -4.03
CA ARG A 19 9.18 4.92 -5.21
C ARG A 19 10.65 4.48 -5.15
N ASP A 20 11.12 3.93 -4.04
CA ASP A 20 12.50 3.47 -3.89
C ASP A 20 12.69 2.14 -4.63
N PRO A 21 13.49 2.09 -5.72
CA PRO A 21 13.68 0.87 -6.51
C PRO A 21 14.44 -0.24 -5.77
N GLN A 22 15.03 0.05 -4.60
CA GLN A 22 15.68 -0.95 -3.76
C GLN A 22 14.68 -1.65 -2.81
N ILE A 23 13.47 -1.12 -2.66
CA ILE A 23 12.43 -1.71 -1.82
C ILE A 23 11.59 -2.66 -2.68
N THR A 24 11.51 -3.92 -2.26
CA THR A 24 10.75 -4.97 -2.95
C THR A 24 9.33 -5.12 -2.41
N GLU A 25 9.11 -4.78 -1.14
CA GLU A 25 7.80 -4.86 -0.50
C GLU A 25 7.62 -3.77 0.57
N VAL A 26 6.41 -3.23 0.68
CA VAL A 26 6.02 -2.29 1.74
C VAL A 26 4.83 -2.87 2.50
N MET A 27 5.02 -3.09 3.80
CA MET A 27 4.00 -3.65 4.68
C MET A 27 3.51 -2.60 5.66
N VAL A 28 2.20 -2.52 5.84
CA VAL A 28 1.55 -1.59 6.77
C VAL A 28 0.68 -2.38 7.74
N ASN A 29 1.06 -2.35 9.02
CA ASN A 29 0.48 -3.16 10.07
C ASN A 29 -0.12 -2.29 11.18
N ALA A 30 -0.88 -2.93 12.10
CA ALA A 30 -1.48 -2.29 13.27
C ALA A 30 -2.29 -1.02 12.92
N GLY A 31 -3.11 -1.11 11.87
CA GLY A 31 -3.94 0.00 11.40
C GLY A 31 -3.16 1.19 10.83
N GLY A 32 -1.92 0.99 10.41
CA GLY A 32 -1.05 2.05 9.91
C GLY A 32 -0.02 2.57 10.90
N ALA A 33 -0.02 2.07 12.15
CA ALA A 33 0.93 2.49 13.18
C ALA A 33 2.33 1.86 13.05
N ARG A 34 2.48 0.81 12.23
CA ARG A 34 3.77 0.15 12.00
C ARG A 34 3.99 -0.08 10.52
N VAL A 35 5.10 0.45 9.99
CA VAL A 35 5.51 0.26 8.60
C VAL A 35 6.79 -0.56 8.56
N PHE A 36 6.85 -1.51 7.62
CA PHE A 36 8.03 -2.30 7.34
C PHE A 36 8.30 -2.29 5.84
N VAL A 37 9.55 -2.50 5.49
CA VAL A 37 9.98 -2.64 4.09
C VAL A 37 10.83 -3.88 3.96
N GLU A 38 10.79 -4.52 2.79
CA GLU A 38 11.79 -5.48 2.40
C GLU A 38 12.85 -4.79 1.54
N ARG A 39 14.12 -4.94 1.92
CA ARG A 39 15.30 -4.50 1.15
C ARG A 39 16.33 -5.62 1.16
N ASP A 40 16.82 -5.99 -0.02
CA ASP A 40 17.82 -7.06 -0.18
C ASP A 40 17.41 -8.39 0.51
N GLY A 41 16.11 -8.70 0.52
CA GLY A 41 15.55 -9.90 1.16
C GLY A 41 15.46 -9.84 2.69
N LEU A 42 15.69 -8.67 3.30
CA LEU A 42 15.58 -8.45 4.74
C LEU A 42 14.42 -7.52 5.06
N ILE A 43 13.64 -7.89 6.07
CA ILE A 43 12.54 -7.06 6.58
C ILE A 43 13.07 -6.08 7.62
N GLU A 44 12.85 -4.78 7.37
CA GLU A 44 13.28 -3.69 8.22
C GLU A 44 12.07 -2.89 8.74
N PHE A 45 12.08 -2.52 10.01
CA PHE A 45 11.08 -1.60 10.57
C PHE A 45 11.41 -0.16 10.21
N VAL A 46 10.43 0.58 9.69
CA VAL A 46 10.60 2.00 9.38
C VAL A 46 9.99 2.86 10.50
N PRO A 47 10.82 3.49 11.36
CA PRO A 47 10.33 4.32 12.44
C PRO A 47 9.67 5.60 11.90
N ASP A 48 8.86 6.24 12.75
CA ASP A 48 8.26 7.56 12.48
C ASP A 48 7.41 7.62 11.20
N ARG A 49 6.80 6.49 10.83
CA ARG A 49 5.83 6.36 9.74
C ARG A 49 4.50 5.92 10.31
N VAL A 50 3.47 6.75 10.09
CA VAL A 50 2.09 6.45 10.49
C VAL A 50 1.16 6.76 9.33
N LEU A 51 0.30 5.81 9.00
CA LEU A 51 -0.82 6.01 8.09
C LEU A 51 -2.13 5.99 8.86
N GLU A 52 -3.07 6.84 8.46
CA GLU A 52 -4.41 6.82 9.03
C GLU A 52 -5.21 5.64 8.46
N PRO A 53 -5.92 4.86 9.30
CA PRO A 53 -6.76 3.75 8.85
C PRO A 53 -7.77 4.14 7.75
N ARG A 54 -8.30 5.37 7.83
CA ARG A 54 -9.22 5.92 6.84
C ARG A 54 -8.56 6.05 5.47
N ASN A 55 -7.34 6.56 5.41
CA ASN A 55 -6.61 6.72 4.15
C ASN A 55 -6.24 5.37 3.55
N LEU A 56 -5.82 4.41 4.38
CA LEU A 56 -5.59 3.03 3.95
C LEU A 56 -6.86 2.42 3.33
N THR A 57 -8.00 2.57 3.99
CA THR A 57 -9.28 2.05 3.48
C THR A 57 -9.66 2.68 2.14
N VAL A 58 -9.44 3.99 1.98
CA VAL A 58 -9.72 4.67 0.70
C VAL A 58 -8.77 4.19 -0.39
N ALA A 59 -7.47 4.04 -0.10
CA ALA A 59 -6.49 3.51 -1.04
C ALA A 59 -6.88 2.10 -1.51
N ILE A 60 -7.15 1.17 -0.58
CA ILE A 60 -7.49 -0.22 -0.88
C ILE A 60 -8.80 -0.31 -1.70
N LYS A 61 -9.81 0.49 -1.36
CA LYS A 61 -11.06 0.55 -2.16
C LYS A 61 -10.84 1.09 -3.58
N ASN A 62 -9.90 1.99 -3.78
CA ASN A 62 -9.55 2.48 -5.12
C ASN A 62 -8.77 1.43 -5.91
N ILE A 63 -7.87 0.67 -5.26
CA ILE A 63 -7.18 -0.48 -5.87
C ILE A 63 -8.21 -1.51 -6.35
N ALA A 64 -9.09 -1.96 -5.45
CA ALA A 64 -10.12 -2.94 -5.77
C ALA A 64 -10.94 -2.52 -7.00
N ARG A 65 -11.45 -1.28 -7.01
CA ARG A 65 -12.21 -0.74 -8.15
C ARG A 65 -11.41 -0.68 -9.44
N ALA A 66 -10.13 -0.30 -9.39
CA ALA A 66 -9.27 -0.24 -10.57
C ALA A 66 -8.99 -1.63 -11.15
N CYS A 67 -8.91 -2.65 -10.30
CA CYS A 67 -8.71 -4.05 -10.70
C CYS A 67 -10.01 -4.78 -11.04
N GLY A 68 -11.18 -4.15 -10.88
CA GLY A 68 -12.48 -4.79 -11.07
C GLY A 68 -12.85 -5.81 -9.99
N ASP A 69 -12.26 -5.65 -8.80
CA ASP A 69 -12.47 -6.50 -7.63
C ASP A 69 -13.26 -5.76 -6.54
N GLU A 70 -13.65 -6.46 -5.48
CA GLU A 70 -14.42 -5.94 -4.36
C GLU A 70 -13.73 -6.21 -3.01
N ILE A 71 -13.82 -5.23 -2.12
CA ILE A 71 -13.40 -5.38 -0.71
C ILE A 71 -14.48 -4.82 0.20
N SER A 72 -14.82 -5.58 1.24
CA SER A 72 -15.88 -5.27 2.18
C SER A 72 -15.61 -5.90 3.55
N GLU A 73 -16.47 -5.67 4.52
CA GLU A 73 -16.35 -6.32 5.83
C GLU A 73 -16.59 -7.84 5.76
N VAL A 74 -17.34 -8.31 4.75
CA VAL A 74 -17.57 -9.75 4.50
C VAL A 74 -16.48 -10.38 3.63
N GLN A 75 -15.82 -9.59 2.79
CA GLN A 75 -14.66 -9.96 1.98
C GLN A 75 -13.49 -9.00 2.31
N PRO A 76 -12.79 -9.23 3.44
CA PRO A 76 -11.75 -8.31 3.91
C PRO A 76 -10.39 -8.52 3.21
N LEU A 77 -10.29 -9.53 2.34
CA LEU A 77 -9.08 -9.90 1.62
C LEU A 77 -9.18 -9.47 0.17
N LEU A 78 -8.09 -8.93 -0.36
CA LEU A 78 -7.92 -8.49 -1.73
C LEU A 78 -6.52 -8.89 -2.18
N ASP A 79 -6.40 -9.62 -3.29
CA ASP A 79 -5.14 -9.86 -4.02
C ASP A 79 -5.28 -9.20 -5.38
N ALA A 80 -4.56 -8.09 -5.58
CA ALA A 80 -4.71 -7.24 -6.74
C ALA A 80 -3.39 -7.15 -7.50
N ARG A 81 -3.48 -6.75 -8.77
CA ARG A 81 -2.33 -6.36 -9.57
C ARG A 81 -2.63 -5.04 -10.26
N LEU A 82 -1.79 -4.04 -10.04
CA LEU A 82 -1.94 -2.71 -10.62
C LEU A 82 -1.44 -2.69 -12.08
N GLU A 83 -1.82 -1.65 -12.81
CA GLU A 83 -1.45 -1.44 -14.22
C GLU A 83 0.07 -1.38 -14.45
N ASP A 84 0.83 -0.94 -13.45
CA ASP A 84 2.30 -0.89 -13.50
C ASP A 84 2.99 -2.23 -13.16
N GLY A 85 2.20 -3.26 -12.86
CA GLY A 85 2.66 -4.61 -12.55
C GLY A 85 2.93 -4.87 -11.07
N SER A 86 2.87 -3.85 -10.21
CA SER A 86 2.92 -4.02 -8.76
C SER A 86 1.75 -4.87 -8.26
N ARG A 87 1.96 -5.57 -7.13
CA ARG A 87 0.97 -6.43 -6.47
C ARG A 87 0.65 -5.87 -5.09
#